data_AF-A0A6A6KU16-F1
#
_entry.id   AF-A0A6A6KU16-F1
#
_cell.length_a   1.000
_cell.length_b   1.000
_cell.length_c   1.000
_cell.angle_alpha   90.00
_cell.angle_beta   90.00
_cell.angle_gamma   90.00
#
_symmetry.space_group_name_H-M   'P 1'
#
loop_
_entity.id
_entity.type
_entity.pdbx_description
1 polymer ?
#
loop_
_entity_poly.entity_id
_entity_poly.type
_entity_poly.pdbx_seq_one_letter_code
_entity_poly.pdbx_strand_id
1 'polypeptide(L)'
;MAQDQNGCRWLQRIFDEGTSEDVQIIFNEIIDHVVTLMLKPFGNYVIQKLLDVCNEEQRLQIVFMVTKEPGQLVGICLNTYGTRAAQKLIETLKTRQQILFVVSSLKPGFLDLVKDQNGNHVIQRCLQCLSNEDKKFIFDAAAKFCVEIATHRHGCCVIQRCITHSTGNIETN
;
A
#
# COMPACT_ATOMS: atom_id res chain seq x y z
N MET A 1 -17.32 -2.03 17.11
CA MET A 1 -17.82 -1.16 16.03
C MET A 1 -17.03 -1.36 14.74
N ALA A 2 -15.79 -0.84 14.59
CA ALA A 2 -15.05 -1.02 13.31
C ALA A 2 -14.61 -2.48 13.01
N GLN A 3 -14.68 -3.36 14.01
CA GLN A 3 -14.21 -4.75 13.92
C GLN A 3 -15.33 -5.79 13.71
N ASP A 4 -16.60 -5.36 13.70
CA ASP A 4 -17.75 -6.22 13.45
C ASP A 4 -18.45 -5.82 12.12
N GLN A 5 -19.16 -6.76 11.50
CA GLN A 5 -19.69 -6.56 10.14
C GLN A 5 -20.66 -5.38 10.03
N ASN A 6 -21.51 -5.19 11.05
CA ASN A 6 -22.54 -4.16 11.03
C ASN A 6 -21.95 -2.77 11.28
N GLY A 7 -21.05 -2.64 12.26
CA GLY A 7 -20.36 -1.38 12.53
C GLY A 7 -19.41 -0.98 11.40
N CYS A 8 -18.74 -1.94 10.75
CA CYS A 8 -17.93 -1.68 9.55
C CYS A 8 -18.77 -1.13 8.39
N ARG A 9 -19.96 -1.69 8.13
CA ARG A 9 -20.85 -1.17 7.07
C ARG A 9 -21.45 0.17 7.42
N TRP A 10 -21.79 0.39 8.69
CA TRP A 10 -22.28 1.68 9.15
C TRP A 10 -21.23 2.78 8.97
N LEU A 11 -19.98 2.55 9.39
CA LEU A 11 -18.88 3.51 9.19
C LEU A 11 -18.64 3.83 7.71
N GLN A 12 -18.67 2.81 6.84
CA GLN A 12 -18.51 3.03 5.40
C GLN A 12 -19.62 3.92 4.81
N ARG A 13 -20.87 3.77 5.27
CA ARG A 13 -21.97 4.67 4.85
C ARG A 13 -21.76 6.10 5.30
N ILE A 14 -21.25 6.32 6.51
CA ILE A 14 -20.91 7.68 6.96
C ILE A 14 -19.82 8.28 6.07
N PHE A 15 -18.83 7.50 5.64
CA PHE A 15 -17.85 8.00 4.67
C PHE A 15 -18.43 8.26 3.27
N ASP A 16 -19.48 7.55 2.85
CA ASP A 16 -20.14 7.76 1.55
C ASP A 16 -21.07 8.99 1.54
N GLU A 17 -21.82 9.20 2.61
CA GLU A 17 -22.97 10.11 2.65
C GLU A 17 -22.76 11.29 3.62
N GLY A 18 -21.76 11.20 4.50
CA GLY A 18 -21.48 12.18 5.55
C GLY A 18 -20.69 13.40 5.07
N THR A 19 -20.58 14.37 5.98
CA THR A 19 -19.84 15.62 5.77
C THR A 19 -18.34 15.45 6.05
N SER A 20 -17.53 16.44 5.67
CA SER A 20 -16.11 16.50 6.03
C SER A 20 -15.87 16.46 7.55
N GLU A 21 -16.79 17.06 8.32
CA GLU A 21 -16.78 17.11 9.77
C GLU A 21 -17.04 15.71 10.35
N ASP A 22 -18.00 14.96 9.79
CA ASP A 22 -18.26 13.57 10.19
C ASP A 22 -17.03 12.69 9.93
N VAL A 23 -16.38 12.84 8.77
CA VAL A 23 -15.14 12.14 8.44
C VAL A 23 -14.04 12.51 9.44
N GLN A 24 -13.89 13.78 9.80
CA GLN A 24 -12.87 14.23 10.75
C GLN A 24 -13.10 13.65 12.16
N ILE A 25 -14.34 13.61 12.64
CA ILE A 25 -14.68 13.01 13.94
C ILE A 25 -14.28 11.53 13.94
N ILE A 26 -14.70 10.77 12.91
CA ILE A 26 -14.37 9.35 12.81
C ILE A 26 -12.85 9.16 12.69
N PHE A 27 -12.19 9.98 11.88
CA PHE A 27 -10.74 9.93 11.69
C PHE A 27 -9.99 10.05 13.02
N ASN A 28 -10.36 11.03 13.86
CA ASN A 28 -9.72 11.26 15.15
C ASN A 28 -9.85 10.04 16.08
N GLU A 29 -10.96 9.30 16.01
CA GLU A 29 -11.19 8.10 16.83
C GLU A 29 -10.43 6.86 16.32
N ILE A 30 -10.07 6.81 15.03
CA ILE A 30 -9.48 5.61 14.41
C ILE A 30 -8.00 5.75 14.05
N ILE A 31 -7.44 6.96 14.03
CA ILE A 31 -6.06 7.21 13.53
C ILE A 31 -5.01 6.37 14.28
N ASP A 32 -5.12 6.29 15.61
CA ASP A 32 -4.22 5.49 16.46
C ASP A 32 -4.41 3.97 16.31
N HIS A 33 -5.44 3.55 15.59
CA HIS A 33 -5.81 2.15 15.37
C HIS A 33 -5.73 1.73 13.90
N VAL A 34 -5.26 2.58 12.99
CA VAL A 34 -5.23 2.31 11.54
C VAL A 34 -4.52 1.01 11.22
N VAL A 35 -3.32 0.79 11.75
CA VAL A 35 -2.54 -0.44 11.52
C VAL A 35 -3.33 -1.67 11.97
N THR A 36 -3.88 -1.64 13.18
CA THR A 36 -4.71 -2.72 13.72
C THR A 36 -5.89 -3.00 12.82
N LEU A 37 -6.60 -1.96 12.36
CA LEU A 37 -7.79 -2.09 11.51
C LEU A 37 -7.45 -2.67 10.13
N MET A 38 -6.35 -2.24 9.50
CA MET A 38 -5.89 -2.79 8.21
C MET A 38 -5.68 -4.31 8.27
N LEU A 39 -5.29 -4.85 9.42
CA LEU A 39 -5.03 -6.27 9.63
C LEU A 39 -6.28 -7.11 9.96
N LYS A 40 -7.47 -6.51 10.03
CA LYS A 40 -8.73 -7.20 10.40
C LYS A 40 -9.63 -7.47 9.18
N PRO A 41 -10.42 -8.57 9.21
CA PRO A 41 -11.35 -8.93 8.12
C PRO A 41 -12.35 -7.83 7.74
N PHE A 42 -12.81 -7.03 8.72
CA PHE A 42 -13.74 -5.93 8.49
C PHE A 42 -13.08 -4.56 8.55
N GLY A 43 -12.10 -4.37 9.45
CA GLY A 43 -11.40 -3.10 9.62
C GLY A 43 -10.69 -2.61 8.35
N ASN A 44 -10.17 -3.53 7.53
CA ASN A 44 -9.48 -3.16 6.29
C ASN A 44 -10.39 -2.42 5.30
N TYR A 45 -11.70 -2.71 5.28
CA TYR A 45 -12.65 -2.02 4.42
C TYR A 45 -12.93 -0.60 4.91
N VAL A 46 -12.96 -0.39 6.23
CA VAL A 46 -13.09 0.94 6.84
C VAL A 46 -11.91 1.81 6.43
N ILE A 47 -10.68 1.29 6.51
CA ILE A 47 -9.47 2.04 6.13
C ILE A 47 -9.43 2.31 4.62
N GLN A 48 -9.79 1.33 3.79
CA GLN A 48 -9.90 1.54 2.34
C GLN A 48 -10.86 2.67 2.00
N LYS A 49 -12.01 2.71 2.68
CA LYS A 49 -13.03 3.74 2.45
C LYS A 49 -12.60 5.10 2.97
N LEU A 50 -11.95 5.15 4.13
CA LEU A 50 -11.33 6.38 4.63
C LEU A 50 -10.32 6.95 3.64
N LEU A 51 -9.51 6.10 2.99
CA LEU A 51 -8.50 6.55 2.01
C LEU A 51 -9.11 7.18 0.75
N ASP A 52 -10.37 6.85 0.41
CA ASP A 52 -11.12 7.49 -0.68
C ASP A 52 -11.50 8.93 -0.35
N VAL A 53 -11.84 9.21 0.90
CA VAL A 53 -12.46 10.49 1.31
C VAL A 53 -11.53 11.39 2.13
N CYS A 54 -10.45 10.84 2.68
CA CYS A 54 -9.53 11.61 3.51
C CYS A 54 -8.80 12.71 2.72
N ASN A 55 -8.62 13.84 3.40
CA ASN A 55 -7.84 14.95 2.87
C ASN A 55 -6.33 14.62 2.88
N GLU A 56 -5.51 15.53 2.36
CA GLU A 56 -4.07 15.30 2.23
C GLU A 56 -3.34 15.17 3.58
N GLU A 57 -3.75 15.95 4.59
CA GLU A 57 -3.16 15.94 5.93
C GLU A 57 -3.48 14.63 6.66
N GLN A 58 -4.75 14.22 6.66
CA GLN A 58 -5.21 12.94 7.19
C GLN A 58 -4.49 11.77 6.53
N ARG A 59 -4.31 11.82 5.20
CA ARG A 59 -3.56 10.81 4.45
C ARG A 59 -2.10 10.75 4.87
N LEU A 60 -1.46 11.91 5.06
CA LEU A 60 -0.09 11.97 5.54
C LEU A 60 0.05 11.39 6.95
N GLN A 61 -0.91 11.65 7.84
CA GLN A 61 -0.96 11.03 9.18
C GLN A 61 -1.14 9.51 9.09
N ILE A 62 -2.01 9.00 8.21
CA ILE A 62 -2.14 7.56 7.95
C ILE A 62 -0.80 6.97 7.47
N VAL A 63 -0.13 7.64 6.53
CA VAL A 63 1.21 7.22 6.06
C VAL A 63 2.18 7.14 7.24
N PHE A 64 2.27 8.18 8.07
CA PHE A 64 3.12 8.15 9.26
C PHE A 64 2.79 6.99 10.19
N MET A 65 1.50 6.74 10.44
CA MET A 65 1.09 5.64 11.32
C MET A 65 1.50 4.28 10.76
N VAL A 66 1.41 4.03 9.44
CA VAL A 66 1.79 2.75 8.85
C VAL A 66 3.29 2.59 8.62
N THR A 67 4.05 3.69 8.54
CA THR A 67 5.52 3.69 8.39
C THR A 67 6.28 3.96 9.69
N LYS A 68 5.58 4.07 10.83
CA LYS A 68 6.16 4.46 12.12
C LYS A 68 7.28 3.54 12.59
N GLU A 69 7.04 2.23 12.54
CA GLU A 69 8.00 1.23 13.00
C GLU A 69 8.70 0.52 11.82
N PRO A 70 9.99 0.17 11.95
CA PRO A 70 10.70 -0.58 10.92
C PRO A 70 9.97 -1.87 10.52
N GLY A 71 9.73 -2.06 9.22
CA GLY A 71 9.07 -3.24 8.69
C GLY A 71 7.55 -3.30 8.91
N GLN A 72 6.94 -2.32 9.57
CA GLN A 72 5.51 -2.34 9.85
C GLN A 72 4.67 -2.36 8.57
N LEU A 73 4.97 -1.48 7.61
CA LEU A 73 4.29 -1.47 6.33
C LEU A 73 4.48 -2.80 5.57
N VAL A 74 5.67 -3.39 5.63
CA VAL A 74 5.94 -4.71 5.04
C VAL A 74 5.04 -5.78 5.68
N GLY A 75 4.94 -5.82 7.01
CA GLY A 75 4.06 -6.73 7.73
C GLY A 75 2.57 -6.57 7.35
N ILE A 76 2.12 -5.33 7.13
CA ILE A 76 0.77 -5.05 6.63
C ILE A 76 0.57 -5.64 5.23
N CYS A 77 1.55 -5.48 4.35
CA CYS A 77 1.48 -5.96 2.96
C CYS A 77 1.45 -7.48 2.84
N LEU A 78 2.12 -8.19 3.77
CA LEU A 78 2.15 -9.67 3.83
C LEU A 78 0.86 -10.26 4.42
N ASN A 79 0.01 -9.45 5.06
CA ASN A 79 -1.24 -9.89 5.65
C ASN A 79 -2.37 -10.00 4.60
N THR A 80 -3.20 -11.05 4.71
CA THR A 80 -4.31 -11.35 3.79
C THR A 80 -5.35 -10.22 3.68
N TYR A 81 -5.57 -9.45 4.75
CA TYR A 81 -6.47 -8.28 4.75
C TYR A 81 -5.69 -6.98 4.51
N GLY A 82 -4.53 -6.86 5.16
CA GLY A 82 -3.67 -5.67 5.09
C GLY A 82 -3.23 -5.32 3.68
N THR A 83 -2.96 -6.32 2.83
CA THR A 83 -2.59 -6.11 1.41
C THR A 83 -3.61 -5.28 0.63
N ARG A 84 -4.92 -5.41 0.93
CA ARG A 84 -5.97 -4.66 0.24
C ARG A 84 -5.93 -3.19 0.61
N ALA A 85 -5.82 -2.90 1.91
CA ALA A 85 -5.69 -1.53 2.39
C ALA A 85 -4.35 -0.89 1.99
N ALA A 86 -3.25 -1.65 1.93
CA ALA A 86 -1.96 -1.15 1.46
C ALA A 86 -1.99 -0.81 -0.05
N GLN A 87 -2.62 -1.64 -0.88
CA GLN A 87 -2.82 -1.31 -2.29
C GLN A 87 -3.63 -0.02 -2.45
N LYS A 88 -4.71 0.13 -1.67
CA LYS A 88 -5.53 1.34 -1.68
C LYS A 88 -4.77 2.58 -1.20
N LEU A 89 -3.89 2.43 -0.21
CA LEU A 89 -3.01 3.51 0.21
C LEU A 89 -2.13 3.97 -0.95
N ILE A 90 -1.47 3.03 -1.65
CA ILE A 90 -0.59 3.33 -2.80
C ILE A 90 -1.35 4.03 -3.94
N GLU A 91 -2.56 3.57 -4.27
CA GLU A 91 -3.41 4.16 -5.31
C GLU A 91 -3.74 5.63 -5.06
N THR A 92 -3.71 6.04 -3.81
CA THR A 92 -4.27 7.31 -3.38
C THR A 92 -3.20 8.29 -2.86
N LEU A 93 -1.91 7.92 -2.89
CA LEU A 93 -0.81 8.83 -2.58
C LEU A 93 -0.81 10.01 -3.56
N LYS A 94 -0.63 11.24 -3.03
CA LYS A 94 -0.66 12.47 -3.83
C LYS A 94 0.64 13.25 -3.78
N THR A 95 1.31 13.27 -2.63
CA THR A 95 2.50 14.12 -2.42
C THR A 95 3.80 13.33 -2.49
N ARG A 96 4.88 14.01 -2.87
CA ARG A 96 6.23 13.42 -2.87
C ARG A 96 6.62 12.91 -1.49
N GLN A 97 6.23 13.61 -0.42
CA GLN A 97 6.51 13.19 0.95
C GLN A 97 5.85 11.86 1.29
N GLN A 98 4.56 11.71 1.00
CA GLN A 98 3.82 10.45 1.22
C GLN A 98 4.44 9.29 0.46
N ILE A 99 4.80 9.52 -0.81
CA ILE A 99 5.43 8.51 -1.68
C ILE A 99 6.78 8.08 -1.13
N LEU A 100 7.64 9.03 -0.72
CA LEU A 100 8.95 8.72 -0.17
C LEU A 100 8.88 7.88 1.10
N PHE A 101 7.97 8.20 2.03
CA PHE A 101 7.77 7.38 3.22
C PHE A 101 7.39 5.94 2.86
N VAL A 102 6.38 5.76 2.01
CA VAL A 102 5.92 4.43 1.58
C VAL A 102 7.04 3.66 0.86
N VAL A 103 7.72 4.26 -0.11
CA VAL A 103 8.80 3.61 -0.88
C VAL A 103 9.96 3.23 0.05
N SER A 104 10.37 4.12 0.96
CA SER A 104 11.46 3.86 1.90
C SER A 104 11.13 2.72 2.87
N SER A 105 9.86 2.61 3.31
CA SER A 105 9.42 1.52 4.18
C SER A 105 9.29 0.17 3.47
N LEU A 106 8.97 0.16 2.16
CA LEU A 106 8.84 -1.09 1.39
C LEU A 106 10.20 -1.65 0.93
N LYS A 107 11.16 -0.78 0.62
CA LYS A 107 12.45 -1.16 0.01
C LYS A 107 13.21 -2.26 0.78
N PRO A 108 13.31 -2.25 2.13
CA PRO A 108 14.02 -3.29 2.88
C PRO A 108 13.38 -4.69 2.76
N GLY A 109 12.04 -4.76 2.63
CA GLY A 109 11.28 -6.00 2.55
C GLY A 109 10.95 -6.45 1.13
N PHE A 110 11.58 -5.87 0.10
CA PHE A 110 11.21 -6.10 -1.30
C PHE A 110 11.15 -7.59 -1.69
N LEU A 111 12.16 -8.37 -1.31
CA LEU A 111 12.22 -9.80 -1.67
C LEU A 111 11.09 -10.59 -1.02
N ASP A 112 10.81 -10.33 0.25
CA ASP A 112 9.72 -10.98 0.98
C ASP A 112 8.38 -10.65 0.31
N LEU A 113 8.17 -9.39 -0.04
CA LEU A 113 6.94 -8.94 -0.70
C LEU A 113 6.75 -9.61 -2.06
N VAL A 114 7.77 -9.65 -2.91
CA VAL A 114 7.66 -10.22 -4.26
C VAL A 114 7.40 -11.73 -4.24
N LYS A 115 7.92 -12.43 -3.24
CA LYS A 115 7.72 -13.88 -3.09
C LYS A 115 6.44 -14.24 -2.36
N ASP A 116 5.82 -13.32 -1.64
CA ASP A 116 4.61 -13.59 -0.89
C ASP A 116 3.34 -13.54 -1.76
N GLN A 117 2.33 -14.35 -1.40
CA GLN A 117 1.05 -14.41 -2.10
C GLN A 117 0.22 -13.13 -1.99
N ASN A 118 0.40 -12.34 -0.92
CA ASN A 118 -0.28 -11.07 -0.68
C ASN A 118 0.60 -9.88 -1.08
N GLY A 119 1.88 -9.91 -0.69
CA GLY A 119 2.85 -8.85 -0.91
C GLY A 119 3.11 -8.54 -2.40
N ASN A 120 3.07 -9.56 -3.26
CA ASN A 120 3.36 -9.37 -4.69
C ASN A 120 2.34 -8.42 -5.35
N HIS A 121 1.09 -8.40 -4.86
CA HIS A 121 0.06 -7.50 -5.34
C HIS A 121 0.35 -6.03 -4.98
N VAL A 122 0.99 -5.79 -3.83
CA VAL A 122 1.42 -4.45 -3.42
C VAL A 122 2.54 -3.94 -4.34
N ILE A 123 3.54 -4.77 -4.64
CA ILE A 123 4.62 -4.40 -5.57
C ILE A 123 4.07 -4.13 -6.97
N GLN A 124 3.16 -4.97 -7.46
CA GLN A 124 2.46 -4.72 -8.73
C GLN A 124 1.67 -3.41 -8.69
N ARG A 125 1.07 -3.05 -7.56
CA ARG A 125 0.36 -1.78 -7.41
C ARG A 125 1.31 -0.58 -7.46
N CYS A 126 2.48 -0.66 -6.85
CA CYS A 126 3.52 0.35 -7.01
C CYS A 126 3.92 0.54 -8.48
N LEU A 127 4.09 -0.55 -9.24
CA LEU A 127 4.41 -0.47 -10.67
C LEU A 127 3.31 0.22 -11.49
N GLN A 128 2.05 0.08 -11.09
CA GLN A 128 0.90 0.68 -11.78
C GLN A 128 0.73 2.17 -11.43
N CYS A 129 0.88 2.54 -10.16
CA CYS A 129 0.45 3.85 -9.66
C CYS A 129 1.58 4.87 -9.51
N LEU A 130 2.82 4.44 -9.30
CA LEU A 130 3.93 5.37 -9.02
C LEU A 130 4.51 5.98 -10.30
N SER A 131 5.37 6.99 -10.15
CA SER A 131 6.18 7.52 -11.26
C SER A 131 7.34 6.57 -11.61
N ASN A 132 8.01 6.77 -12.74
CA ASN A 132 9.19 5.96 -13.09
C ASN A 132 10.36 6.17 -12.11
N GLU A 133 10.51 7.39 -11.58
CA GLU A 133 11.51 7.71 -10.55
C GLU A 133 11.24 6.88 -9.28
N ASP A 134 10.00 6.87 -8.83
CA ASP A 134 9.60 6.18 -7.59
C ASP A 134 9.55 4.65 -7.75
N LYS A 135 9.46 4.12 -8.98
CA LYS A 135 9.58 2.67 -9.27
C LYS A 135 11.02 2.18 -9.27
N LYS A 136 12.02 3.07 -9.29
CA LYS A 136 13.42 2.70 -9.48
C LYS A 136 13.89 1.63 -8.49
N PHE A 137 13.46 1.69 -7.22
CA PHE A 137 13.83 0.67 -6.23
C PHE A 137 13.38 -0.75 -6.61
N ILE A 138 12.24 -0.89 -7.31
CA ILE A 138 11.71 -2.17 -7.78
C ILE A 138 12.60 -2.69 -8.91
N PHE A 139 12.93 -1.86 -9.88
CA PHE A 139 13.78 -2.25 -11.00
C PHE A 139 15.20 -2.60 -10.56
N ASP A 140 15.80 -1.77 -9.71
CA ASP A 140 17.15 -2.00 -9.19
C ASP A 140 17.20 -3.33 -8.39
N ALA A 141 16.19 -3.61 -7.55
CA ALA A 141 16.12 -4.84 -6.79
C ALA A 141 15.79 -6.07 -7.67
N ALA A 142 14.87 -5.92 -8.63
CA ALA A 142 14.53 -6.98 -9.59
C ALA A 142 15.73 -7.37 -10.45
N ALA A 143 16.54 -6.40 -10.90
CA ALA A 143 17.78 -6.66 -11.62
C ALA A 143 18.81 -7.39 -10.74
N LYS A 144 18.99 -6.93 -9.49
CA LYS A 144 19.92 -7.54 -8.52
C LYS A 144 19.58 -8.99 -8.19
N PHE A 145 18.29 -9.32 -8.08
CA PHE A 145 17.81 -10.65 -7.65
C PHE A 145 17.07 -11.39 -8.77
N CYS A 146 17.38 -11.10 -10.04
CA CYS A 146 16.59 -11.54 -11.19
C CYS A 146 16.36 -13.06 -11.24
N VAL A 147 17.42 -13.86 -11.08
CA VAL A 147 17.33 -15.34 -11.11
C VAL A 147 16.44 -15.88 -9.99
N GLU A 148 16.61 -15.33 -8.78
CA GLU A 148 15.89 -15.76 -7.59
C GLU A 148 14.39 -15.42 -7.68
N ILE A 149 14.05 -14.28 -8.26
CA ILE A 149 12.67 -13.84 -8.45
C ILE A 149 12.01 -14.60 -9.62
N ALA A 150 12.72 -14.74 -10.75
CA ALA A 150 12.18 -15.34 -11.97
C ALA A 150 11.84 -16.84 -11.80
N THR A 151 12.55 -17.54 -10.93
CA THR A 151 12.31 -18.95 -10.60
C THR A 151 11.23 -19.16 -9.53
N HIS A 152 10.73 -18.07 -8.92
CA HIS A 152 9.70 -18.14 -7.88
C HIS A 152 8.27 -18.04 -8.46
N ARG A 153 7.34 -18.87 -7.96
CA ARG A 153 5.94 -18.97 -8.45
C ARG A 153 5.15 -17.64 -8.48
N HIS A 154 5.47 -16.72 -7.59
CA HIS A 154 4.87 -15.37 -7.53
C HIS A 154 5.80 -14.29 -8.09
N GLY A 155 7.11 -14.54 -8.07
CA GLY A 155 8.12 -13.56 -8.48
C GLY A 155 8.16 -13.37 -9.99
N CYS A 156 7.92 -14.43 -10.76
CA CYS A 156 7.89 -14.36 -12.22
C CYS A 156 6.85 -13.35 -12.75
N CYS A 157 5.68 -13.26 -12.11
CA CYS A 157 4.64 -12.27 -12.45
C CYS A 157 5.14 -10.83 -12.25
N VAL A 158 5.93 -10.59 -11.20
CA VAL A 158 6.51 -9.26 -10.94
C VAL A 158 7.56 -8.92 -11.98
N ILE A 159 8.42 -9.86 -12.39
CA ILE A 159 9.40 -9.64 -13.46
C ILE A 159 8.72 -9.31 -14.79
N GLN A 160 7.68 -10.07 -15.17
CA GLN A 160 6.90 -9.77 -16.37
C GLN A 160 6.29 -8.36 -16.33
N ARG A 161 5.81 -7.93 -15.14
CA ARG A 161 5.27 -6.60 -14.95
C ARG A 161 6.35 -5.52 -15.00
N CYS A 162 7.56 -5.79 -14.48
CA CYS A 162 8.70 -4.90 -14.62
C CYS A 162 9.05 -4.68 -16.10
N ILE A 163 9.11 -5.75 -16.91
CA ILE A 163 9.36 -5.65 -18.36
C ILE A 163 8.28 -4.80 -19.06
N THR A 164 7.01 -4.95 -18.65
CA THR A 164 5.91 -4.16 -19.23
C THR A 164 6.00 -2.66 -18.89
N HIS A 165 6.51 -2.31 -17.71
CA HIS A 165 6.55 -0.93 -17.21
C HIS A 165 7.92 -0.28 -17.36
N SER A 166 8.95 -1.02 -17.78
CA SER A 166 10.25 -0.47 -18.12
C SER A 166 10.14 0.32 -19.42
N THR A 167 10.42 1.61 -19.37
CA THR A 167 10.75 2.38 -20.56
C THR A 167 12.15 1.95 -20.98
N GLY A 168 12.27 1.10 -22.00
CA GLY A 168 13.58 0.62 -22.45
C GLY A 168 14.47 1.80 -22.85
N ASN A 169 15.56 2.02 -22.12
CA ASN A 169 16.71 2.74 -22.65
C ASN A 169 17.54 1.69 -23.38
N ILE A 170 17.36 1.59 -24.69
CA ILE A 170 18.35 0.93 -25.55
C ILE A 170 19.55 1.87 -25.54
N GLU A 171 20.54 1.60 -24.68
CA GLU A 171 21.87 2.16 -24.89
C GLU A 171 22.41 1.51 -26.15
N THR A 172 22.26 2.21 -27.27
CA THR A 172 22.99 1.93 -28.50
C THR A 172 24.46 2.23 -28.20
N ASN A 173 25.26 1.17 -28.06
CA ASN A 173 26.72 1.25 -28.16
C ASN A 173 27.14 1.80 -29.52
#